data_AF-A0AAW8VB30-F1
#
_entry.id   AF-A0AAW8VB30-F1
#
_cell.length_a   1.000
_cell.length_b   1.000
_cell.length_c   1.000
_cell.angle_alpha   90.00
_cell.angle_beta   90.00
_cell.angle_gamma   90.00
#
_symmetry.space_group_name_H-M   'P 1'
#
loop_
_entity.id
_entity.type
_entity.pdbx_description
1 polymer ?
#
loop_
_entity_poly.entity_id
_entity_poly.type
_entity_poly.pdbx_seq_one_letter_code
_entity_poly.pdbx_strand_id
1 'polypeptide(L)'
;MLYMADRTRLREKGYDTLRSKRYYMENMEMGSRIFDKCVEKTTRMGLLERVPVSGMYDYLWHMDSYNRLVGILAELGNPFSTRAFCHRMFDVEKRTVASVSDEEVSQWKERHRKV
;
A
#
# COMPACT_ATOMS: atom_id res chain seq x y z
N MET A 1 7.80 1.28 4.86
CA MET A 1 7.03 0.11 4.38
C MET A 1 7.89 -0.94 3.69
N LEU A 2 9.02 -0.58 3.06
CA LEU A 2 9.94 -1.54 2.37
C LEU A 2 10.28 -2.78 3.20
N TYR A 3 10.56 -2.59 4.50
CA TYR A 3 10.79 -3.68 5.46
C TYR A 3 9.73 -4.78 5.42
N MET A 4 8.43 -4.44 5.36
CA MET A 4 7.35 -5.43 5.31
C MET A 4 7.27 -6.16 3.96
N ALA A 5 7.66 -5.50 2.86
CA ALA A 5 7.73 -6.14 1.55
C ALA A 5 8.86 -7.19 1.53
N ASP A 6 10.02 -6.87 2.09
CA ASP A 6 11.13 -7.82 2.23
C ASP A 6 10.73 -9.03 3.09
N ARG A 7 9.93 -8.81 4.15
CA ARG A 7 9.38 -9.88 4.98
C ARG A 7 8.46 -10.80 4.18
N THR A 8 7.63 -10.28 3.30
CA THR A 8 6.77 -11.11 2.45
C THR A 8 7.61 -12.06 1.58
N ARG A 9 8.72 -11.56 1.01
CA ARG A 9 9.67 -12.39 0.24
C ARG A 9 10.38 -13.46 1.09
N LEU A 10 10.65 -13.17 2.36
CA LEU A 10 11.19 -14.16 3.30
C LEU A 10 10.16 -15.26 3.59
N ARG A 11 8.89 -14.89 3.78
CA ARG A 11 7.81 -15.87 3.99
C ARG A 11 7.64 -16.80 2.80
N GLU A 12 7.68 -16.28 1.58
CA GLU A 12 7.61 -17.07 0.34
C GLU A 12 8.73 -18.11 0.24
N LYS A 13 9.88 -17.84 0.88
CA LYS A 13 11.01 -18.77 0.99
C LYS A 13 10.91 -19.74 2.18
N GLY A 14 9.79 -19.73 2.92
CA GLY A 14 9.52 -20.62 4.05
C GLY A 14 10.08 -20.15 5.40
N TYR A 15 10.59 -18.91 5.50
CA TYR A 15 11.07 -18.38 6.78
C TYR A 15 9.89 -17.97 7.68
N ASP A 16 10.06 -18.13 9.00
CA ASP A 16 9.09 -17.65 9.98
C ASP A 16 9.10 -16.11 10.05
N THR A 17 8.01 -15.52 9.59
CA THR A 17 7.80 -14.07 9.56
C THR A 17 6.89 -13.53 10.66
N LEU A 18 6.42 -14.36 11.59
CA LEU A 18 5.54 -13.90 12.68
C LEU A 18 6.29 -13.03 13.66
N ARG A 19 5.87 -11.77 13.84
CA ARG A 19 6.48 -10.86 14.82
C ARG A 19 5.44 -10.02 15.54
N SER A 20 5.81 -9.52 16.71
CA SER A 20 4.95 -8.61 17.46
C SER A 20 4.84 -7.28 16.72
N LYS A 21 3.74 -6.55 16.94
CA LYS A 21 3.58 -5.17 16.42
C LYS A 21 4.77 -4.28 16.82
N ARG A 22 5.24 -4.40 18.06
CA ARG A 22 6.39 -3.65 18.60
C ARG A 22 7.65 -3.88 17.76
N TYR A 23 7.92 -5.12 17.38
CA TYR A 23 9.06 -5.45 16.54
C TYR A 23 9.01 -4.75 15.18
N TYR A 24 7.84 -4.73 14.52
CA TYR A 24 7.68 -3.99 13.26
C TYR A 24 7.85 -2.48 13.44
N MET A 25 7.29 -1.92 14.52
CA MET A 25 7.45 -0.49 14.83
C MET A 25 8.91 -0.09 15.03
N GLU A 26 9.66 -0.89 15.80
CA GLU A 26 11.08 -0.64 16.08
C GLU A 26 11.93 -0.73 14.79
N ASN A 27 11.74 -1.78 13.97
CA ASN A 27 12.48 -1.95 12.71
C ASN A 27 12.12 -0.92 11.63
N MET A 28 10.99 -0.24 11.78
CA MET A 28 10.54 0.80 10.86
C MET A 28 10.72 2.21 11.43
N GLU A 29 11.30 2.32 12.63
CA GLU A 29 11.47 3.58 13.37
C GLU A 29 10.18 4.42 13.44
N MET A 30 9.04 3.73 13.63
CA MET A 30 7.72 4.31 13.48
C MET A 30 6.92 4.24 14.78
N GLY A 31 6.44 5.38 15.25
CA GLY A 31 5.55 5.45 16.42
C GLY A 31 4.20 4.76 16.17
N SER A 32 3.58 4.23 17.24
CA SER A 32 2.37 3.38 17.12
C SER A 32 1.26 4.03 16.31
N ARG A 33 0.96 5.32 16.54
CA ARG A 33 -0.13 6.01 15.84
C ARG A 33 0.11 6.10 14.33
N ILE A 34 1.35 6.33 13.91
CA ILE A 34 1.71 6.41 12.49
C ILE A 34 1.65 5.00 11.89
N PHE A 35 2.18 4.02 12.62
CA PHE A 35 2.14 2.61 12.22
C PHE A 35 0.71 2.12 11.97
N ASP A 36 -0.19 2.36 12.93
CA ASP A 36 -1.59 1.94 12.84
C ASP A 36 -2.29 2.61 11.65
N LYS A 37 -2.06 3.91 11.43
CA LYS A 37 -2.59 4.62 10.26
C LYS A 37 -2.06 4.07 8.94
N CYS A 38 -0.77 3.74 8.87
CA CYS A 38 -0.16 3.16 7.67
C CYS A 38 -0.74 1.77 7.38
N VAL A 39 -0.83 0.90 8.39
CA VAL A 39 -1.44 -0.43 8.27
C VAL A 39 -2.90 -0.31 7.84
N GLU A 40 -3.68 0.54 8.49
CA GLU A 40 -5.09 0.77 8.16
C GLU A 40 -5.25 1.24 6.70
N LYS A 41 -4.48 2.25 6.29
CA LYS A 41 -4.56 2.80 4.93
C LYS A 41 -4.16 1.77 3.89
N THR A 42 -3.05 1.06 4.09
CA THR A 42 -2.56 0.06 3.13
C THR A 42 -3.45 -1.18 3.07
N THR A 43 -4.05 -1.58 4.20
CA THR A 43 -5.06 -2.65 4.22
C THR A 43 -6.31 -2.23 3.44
N ARG A 44 -6.83 -1.02 3.67
CA ARG A 44 -7.98 -0.49 2.94
C ARG A 44 -7.73 -0.39 1.43
N MET A 45 -6.51 -0.03 1.04
CA MET A 45 -6.11 0.03 -0.37
C MET A 45 -5.93 -1.36 -1.01
N GLY A 46 -6.03 -2.46 -0.25
CA GLY A 46 -5.78 -3.82 -0.74
C GLY A 46 -4.31 -4.10 -1.03
N LEU A 47 -3.40 -3.34 -0.41
CA LEU A 47 -1.95 -3.49 -0.56
C LEU A 47 -1.35 -4.45 0.48
N LEU A 48 -1.98 -4.53 1.64
CA LEU A 48 -1.46 -5.22 2.82
C LEU A 48 -2.55 -6.08 3.44
N GLU A 49 -2.24 -7.34 3.74
CA GLU A 49 -3.03 -8.17 4.61
C GLU A 49 -2.37 -8.24 6.00
N ARG A 50 -3.19 -8.09 7.04
CA ARG A 50 -2.74 -8.26 8.44
C ARG A 50 -3.32 -9.54 9.00
N VAL A 51 -2.48 -10.54 9.21
CA VAL A 51 -2.86 -11.85 9.76
C VAL A 51 -2.46 -11.94 11.25
N PRO A 52 -3.40 -11.86 12.20
CA PRO A 52 -3.09 -12.01 13.61
C PRO A 52 -2.92 -13.49 14.00
N VAL A 53 -1.87 -13.80 14.77
CA VAL A 53 -1.60 -15.15 15.31
C VAL A 53 -1.11 -15.00 16.76
N SER A 54 -1.98 -15.30 17.74
CA SER A 54 -1.62 -15.33 19.17
C SER A 54 -0.84 -14.11 19.68
N GLY A 55 -1.27 -12.89 19.31
CA GLY A 55 -0.60 -11.63 19.69
C GLY A 55 0.57 -11.21 18.80
N MET A 56 0.97 -12.08 17.87
CA MET A 56 1.89 -11.80 16.77
C MET A 56 1.10 -11.47 15.50
N TYR A 57 1.79 -10.91 14.52
CA TYR A 57 1.22 -10.51 13.25
C TYR A 57 2.13 -10.93 12.11
N ASP A 58 1.51 -11.36 11.02
CA ASP A 58 2.11 -11.35 9.69
C ASP A 58 1.52 -10.18 8.90
N TYR A 59 2.39 -9.38 8.29
CA TYR A 59 2.00 -8.23 7.47
C TYR A 59 2.43 -8.52 6.03
N LEU A 60 1.49 -8.99 5.23
CA LEU A 60 1.73 -9.57 3.91
C LEU A 60 1.42 -8.56 2.82
N TRP A 61 2.44 -8.19 2.04
CA TRP A 61 2.26 -7.29 0.91
C TRP A 61 1.74 -8.05 -0.30
N HIS A 62 0.64 -7.57 -0.87
CA HIS A 62 0.17 -8.05 -2.17
C HIS A 62 1.00 -7.37 -3.26
N MET A 63 2.04 -8.07 -3.73
CA MET A 63 2.97 -7.52 -4.71
C MET A 63 2.29 -7.14 -6.03
N ASP A 64 1.24 -7.84 -6.45
CA ASP A 64 0.45 -7.48 -7.64
C ASP A 64 -0.25 -6.13 -7.45
N SER A 65 -0.90 -5.91 -6.31
CA SER A 65 -1.50 -4.61 -5.96
C SER A 65 -0.44 -3.52 -5.83
N TYR A 66 0.74 -3.83 -5.29
CA TYR A 66 1.84 -2.87 -5.21
C TYR A 66 2.36 -2.47 -6.58
N ASN A 67 2.61 -3.44 -7.47
CA ASN A 67 3.07 -3.19 -8.83
C ASN A 67 2.03 -2.41 -9.64
N ARG A 68 0.73 -2.72 -9.44
CA ARG A 68 -0.38 -1.95 -10.01
C ARG A 68 -0.34 -0.50 -9.55
N LEU A 69 -0.15 -0.24 -8.25
CA LEU A 69 -0.02 1.13 -7.73
C LEU A 69 1.17 1.84 -8.39
N VAL A 70 2.34 1.21 -8.44
CA VAL A 70 3.53 1.78 -9.10
C VAL A 70 3.24 2.14 -10.57
N GLY A 71 2.54 1.27 -11.31
CA GLY A 71 2.10 1.54 -12.68
C GLY A 71 1.18 2.76 -12.80
N ILE A 72 0.19 2.88 -11.91
CA ILE A 72 -0.70 4.06 -11.85
C ILE A 72 0.11 5.33 -11.63
N LEU A 73 1.02 5.32 -10.65
CA LEU A 73 1.84 6.49 -10.30
C LEU A 73 2.78 6.89 -11.45
N ALA A 74 3.36 5.91 -12.14
CA ALA A 74 4.21 6.14 -13.31
C ALA A 74 3.42 6.74 -14.48
N GLU A 75 2.20 6.25 -14.73
CA GLU A 75 1.35 6.74 -15.82
C GLU A 75 0.94 8.21 -15.61
N LEU A 76 0.58 8.59 -14.38
CA LEU A 76 0.20 9.96 -14.05
C LEU A 76 1.38 10.94 -14.17
N GLY A 77 2.60 10.49 -13.87
CA GLY A 77 3.86 11.16 -14.19
C GLY A 77 4.14 12.50 -13.49
N ASN A 78 3.16 13.12 -12.82
CA ASN A 78 3.34 14.37 -12.09
C ASN A 78 2.81 14.31 -10.65
N PRO A 79 3.51 14.92 -9.66
CA PRO A 79 3.14 14.80 -8.25
C PRO A 79 1.77 15.38 -7.88
N PHE A 80 1.33 16.45 -8.56
CA PHE A 80 0.05 17.11 -8.24
C PHE A 80 -1.14 16.25 -8.66
N SER A 81 -1.15 15.77 -9.90
CA SER A 81 -2.15 14.84 -10.43
C SER A 81 -2.16 13.54 -9.64
N THR A 82 -0.98 12.98 -9.32
CA THR A 82 -0.86 11.79 -8.47
C THR A 82 -1.50 12.00 -7.10
N ARG A 83 -1.22 13.12 -6.44
CA ARG A 83 -1.80 13.42 -5.13
C ARG A 83 -3.32 13.55 -5.20
N ALA A 84 -3.83 14.28 -6.19
CA ALA A 84 -5.26 14.47 -6.38
C ALA A 84 -5.98 13.14 -6.70
N PHE A 85 -5.38 12.32 -7.57
CA PHE A 85 -5.88 11.00 -7.92
C PHE A 85 -5.94 10.09 -6.70
N CYS A 86 -4.83 9.95 -5.97
CA CYS A 86 -4.75 9.11 -4.78
C CYS A 86 -5.74 9.55 -3.71
N HIS A 87 -5.89 10.87 -3.52
CA HIS A 87 -6.88 11.41 -2.59
C HIS A 87 -8.30 11.03 -3.01
N ARG A 88 -8.65 11.22 -4.28
CA ARG A 88 -9.98 10.90 -4.79
C ARG A 88 -10.28 9.41 -4.69
N MET A 89 -9.42 8.55 -5.22
CA MET A 89 -9.68 7.12 -5.32
C MET A 89 -9.60 6.42 -3.96
N PHE A 90 -8.56 6.70 -3.17
CA PHE A 90 -8.25 5.90 -1.97
C PHE A 90 -8.72 6.55 -0.67
N ASP A 91 -8.71 7.88 -0.60
CA ASP A 91 -9.11 8.60 0.62
C ASP A 91 -10.60 8.98 0.60
N VAL A 92 -11.17 9.37 -0.55
CA VAL A 92 -12.59 9.74 -0.68
C VAL A 92 -13.46 8.54 -1.06
N GLU A 93 -13.18 7.90 -2.20
CA GLU A 93 -13.98 6.78 -2.71
C GLU A 93 -13.68 5.44 -2.02
N LYS A 94 -12.61 5.39 -1.20
CA LYS A 94 -12.19 4.19 -0.43
C LYS A 94 -11.98 2.95 -1.30
N ARG A 95 -11.56 3.13 -2.55
CA ARG A 95 -11.31 2.04 -3.50
C ARG A 95 -10.04 1.28 -3.15
N THR A 96 -9.97 0.04 -3.62
CA THR A 96 -8.73 -0.74 -3.64
C THR A 96 -7.94 -0.40 -4.90
N VAL A 97 -6.62 -0.58 -4.85
CA VAL A 97 -5.75 -0.37 -6.02
C VAL A 97 -6.16 -1.27 -7.19
N ALA A 98 -6.51 -2.53 -6.91
CA ALA A 98 -6.93 -3.49 -7.94
C ALA A 98 -8.24 -3.08 -8.64
N SER A 99 -9.11 -2.32 -7.97
CA SER A 99 -10.38 -1.89 -8.57
C SER A 99 -10.24 -0.74 -9.58
N VAL A 100 -9.10 -0.07 -9.61
CA VAL A 100 -8.84 1.05 -10.52
C VAL A 100 -8.41 0.50 -11.89
N SER A 101 -9.16 0.81 -12.94
CA SER A 101 -8.85 0.39 -14.32
C SER A 101 -7.82 1.30 -14.98
N ASP A 102 -7.13 0.80 -16.00
CA ASP A 102 -6.18 1.62 -16.78
C ASP A 102 -6.88 2.76 -17.53
N GLU A 103 -8.10 2.52 -18.01
CA GLU A 103 -8.89 3.54 -18.68
C GLU A 103 -9.21 4.73 -17.76
N GLU A 104 -9.57 4.49 -16.50
CA GLU A 104 -9.78 5.55 -15.51
C GLU A 104 -8.51 6.38 -15.27
N VAL A 105 -7.34 5.73 -15.25
CA VAL A 105 -6.05 6.41 -15.07
C VAL A 105 -5.72 7.27 -16.29
N SER A 106 -5.89 6.74 -17.50
CA SER A 106 -5.67 7.49 -18.74
C SER A 106 -6.64 8.67 -18.89
N GLN A 107 -7.92 8.47 -18.57
CA GLN A 107 -8.92 9.55 -18.57
C GLN A 107 -8.57 10.64 -17.54
N TRP A 108 -8.11 10.26 -16.35
CA TRP A 108 -7.65 11.23 -15.35
C TRP A 108 -6.46 12.03 -15.85
N LYS A 109 -5.45 11.36 -16.41
CA LYS A 109 -4.25 11.98 -16.97
C LYS A 109 -4.59 13.01 -18.04
N GLU A 110 -5.46 12.67 -18.99
CA GLU A 110 -5.84 13.59 -20.07
C GLU A 110 -6.60 14.81 -19.55
N ARG A 111 -7.53 14.62 -18.61
CA ARG A 111 -8.30 15.72 -17.98
C ARG A 111 -7.41 16.71 -17.22
N HIS A 112 -6.29 16.25 -16.67
CA HIS A 112 -5.39 17.04 -15.82
C HIS A 112 -4.06 17.35 -16.51
N ARG A 113 -3.95 17.16 -17.83
CA ARG A 113 -2.75 17.44 -18.63
C ARG A 113 -2.45 18.95 -18.77
N LYS A 114 -3.39 19.83 -18.41
CA LYS A 114 -3.30 21.29 -18.59
C LYS A 114 -3.18 22.11 -17.30
N VAL A 115 -2.92 21.48 -16.16
CA VAL A 115 -2.68 22.17 -14.88
C VAL A 115 -1.20 22.14 -14.54
#